data_AF-A0A3B8QLE0-F1
#
_entry.id   AF-A0A3B8QLE0-F1
#
_cell.length_a   1.000
_cell.length_b   1.000
_cell.length_c   1.000
_cell.angle_alpha   90.00
_cell.angle_beta   90.00
_cell.angle_gamma   90.00
#
_symmetry.space_group_name_H-M   'P 1'
#
loop_
_entity.id
_entity.type
_entity.pdbx_description
1 polymer ?
#
loop_
_entity_poly.entity_id
_entity_poly.type
_entity_poly.pdbx_seq_one_letter_code
_entity_poly.pdbx_strand_id
1 'polypeptide(L)' 'MPIHIKLFISAMAAIIVGGFGYTQLAGPRPEIAYVGFTLAAMMVLAIWIFPETGKVKASSKN' A
#
# COMPACT_ATOMS: atom_id res chain seq x y z
N MET A 1 4.63 -13.57 -2.66
CA MET A 1 4.11 -12.64 -3.69
C MET A 1 5.22 -12.19 -4.63
N PRO A 2 5.00 -12.22 -5.96
CA PRO A 2 5.95 -11.72 -6.94
C PRO A 2 6.22 -10.21 -6.81
N ILE A 3 7.47 -9.79 -7.02
CA ILE A 3 7.93 -8.40 -6.78
C ILE A 3 7.17 -7.35 -7.60
N HIS A 4 6.74 -7.73 -8.81
CA HIS A 4 5.99 -6.87 -9.73
C HIS A 4 4.62 -6.49 -9.17
N ILE A 5 3.93 -7.39 -8.46
CA ILE A 5 2.61 -7.09 -7.89
C ILE A 5 2.75 -6.17 -6.68
N LYS A 6 3.80 -6.32 -5.86
CA LYS A 6 4.07 -5.41 -4.74
C LYS A 6 4.34 -3.98 -5.22
N LEU A 7 5.17 -3.84 -6.26
CA LEU A 7 5.46 -2.56 -6.87
C LEU A 7 4.20 -1.92 -7.47
N PHE A 8 3.37 -2.71 -8.15
CA PHE A 8 2.10 -2.24 -8.70
C PHE A 8 1.15 -1.72 -7.62
N ILE A 9 0.95 -2.48 -6.54
CA ILE A 9 0.07 -2.06 -5.43
C ILE A 9 0.64 -0.83 -4.71
N SER A 10 1.96 -0.78 -4.50
CA SER A 10 2.61 0.38 -3.88
C SER A 10 2.45 1.65 -4.74
N ALA A 11 2.60 1.53 -6.06
CA ALA A 11 2.41 2.64 -7.00
C ALA A 11 0.94 3.10 -7.04
N MET A 12 -0.02 2.17 -7.08
CA MET A 12 -1.45 2.51 -7.01
C MET A 12 -1.81 3.20 -5.69
N ALA A 13 -1.33 2.69 -4.56
CA ALA A 13 -1.55 3.32 -3.26
C ALA A 13 -1.01 4.75 -3.24
N ALA A 14 0.20 4.98 -3.78
CA ALA A 14 0.77 6.32 -3.88
C ALA A 14 -0.06 7.27 -4.77
N ILE A 15 -0.60 6.79 -5.88
CA ILE A 15 -1.47 7.60 -6.77
C ILE A 15 -2.79 7.94 -6.08
N ILE A 16 -3.44 6.96 -5.45
CA ILE A 16 -4.74 7.16 -4.78
C ILE A 16 -4.58 8.13 -3.62
N VAL A 17 -3.56 7.92 -2.78
CA VAL A 17 -3.27 8.77 -1.62
C VAL A 17 -2.79 10.14 -2.03
N GLY A 18 -1.98 10.24 -3.09
CA GLY A 18 -1.55 11.53 -3.64
C GLY A 18 -2.72 12.33 -4.19
N GLY A 19 -3.61 11.71 -4.97
CA GLY A 19 -4.81 12.36 -5.50
C GLY A 19 -5.82 12.73 -4.41
N PHE A 20 -6.05 11.84 -3.45
CA PHE A 20 -6.92 12.09 -2.31
C PHE A 20 -6.33 13.17 -1.40
N GLY A 21 -5.02 13.12 -1.13
CA GLY A 21 -4.30 14.13 -0.38
C GLY A 21 -4.36 15.50 -1.05
N TYR A 22 -4.18 15.59 -2.37
CA TYR A 22 -4.27 16.84 -3.11
C TYR A 22 -5.66 17.49 -3.00
N THR A 23 -6.72 16.70 -3.16
CA THR A 23 -8.10 17.21 -3.05
C THR A 23 -8.49 17.61 -1.63
N GLN A 24 -7.86 17.00 -0.63
CA GLN A 24 -8.23 17.17 0.78
C GLN A 24 -7.34 18.18 1.52
N LEU A 25 -6.11 18.38 1.07
CA LEU A 25 -5.23 19.50 1.48
C LEU A 25 -5.80 20.86 1.06
N ALA A 26 -6.57 20.90 -0.03
CA ALA A 26 -7.30 22.09 -0.47
C ALA A 26 -8.63 22.30 0.30
N GLY A 27 -9.04 21.33 1.13
CA GLY A 27 -10.29 21.35 1.88
C GLY A 27 -10.14 21.87 3.32
N PRO A 28 -11.27 22.09 4.02
CA PRO A 28 -11.28 22.67 5.37
C PRO A 28 -10.76 21.72 6.48
N ARG A 29 -10.42 20.46 6.17
CA ARG A 29 -9.96 19.46 7.15
C ARG A 29 -8.75 18.67 6.63
N PRO A 30 -7.56 19.28 6.63
CA PRO A 30 -6.33 18.64 6.14
C PRO A 30 -5.87 17.47 7.03
N GLU A 31 -6.36 17.39 8.27
CA GLU A 31 -6.07 16.31 9.23
C GLU A 31 -6.42 14.91 8.67
N ILE A 32 -7.53 14.81 7.92
CA ILE A 32 -8.00 13.55 7.33
C ILE A 32 -7.02 13.08 6.24
N ALA A 33 -6.42 14.01 5.50
CA ALA A 33 -5.42 13.72 4.48
C ALA A 33 -4.15 13.11 5.10
N TYR A 34 -3.69 13.65 6.23
CA TYR A 34 -2.53 13.12 6.96
C TYR A 34 -2.81 11.71 7.51
N VAL A 35 -4.00 11.46 8.05
CA VAL A 35 -4.38 10.11 8.51
C VAL A 35 -4.41 9.13 7.35
N GLY A 36 -5.00 9.51 6.21
CA GLY A 36 -5.02 8.68 5.00
C GLY A 36 -3.62 8.39 4.47
N PHE A 37 -2.74 9.40 4.44
CA PHE A 37 -1.34 9.24 4.04
C PHE A 37 -0.58 8.28 4.95
N THR A 38 -0.70 8.48 6.26
CA THR A 38 -0.02 7.67 7.27
C THR A 38 -0.50 6.22 7.22
N LEU A 39 -1.82 5.99 7.11
CA LEU A 39 -2.41 4.66 7.01
C LEU A 39 -1.93 3.94 5.75
N ALA A 40 -1.92 4.61 4.60
CA ALA A 40 -1.46 4.01 3.37
C ALA A 40 0.03 3.70 3.38
N ALA A 41 0.85 4.57 3.96
CA ALA A 41 2.26 4.30 4.17
C ALA A 41 2.48 3.05 5.04
N MET A 42 1.69 2.89 6.12
CA MET A 42 1.73 1.69 6.95
C MET A 42 1.27 0.44 6.21
N MET A 43 0.23 0.52 5.37
CA MET A 43 -0.23 -0.61 4.55
C MET A 43 0.82 -1.04 3.54
N VAL A 44 1.45 -0.09 2.83
CA VAL A 44 2.54 -0.38 1.90
C VAL A 44 3.72 -1.00 2.67
N LEU A 45 4.14 -0.39 3.78
CA LEU A 45 5.19 -0.98 4.64
C LEU A 45 4.83 -2.39 5.11
N ALA A 46 3.58 -2.65 5.48
CA ALA A 46 3.12 -3.96 5.91
C ALA A 46 3.24 -5.01 4.78
N ILE A 47 2.94 -4.66 3.52
CA ILE A 47 3.12 -5.56 2.36
C ILE A 47 4.60 -5.96 2.16
N TRP A 48 5.51 -5.06 2.55
CA TRP A 48 6.95 -5.28 2.46
C TRP A 48 7.54 -6.01 3.68
N ILE A 49 7.09 -5.68 4.89
CA ILE A 49 7.52 -6.26 6.18
C ILE A 49 6.92 -7.65 6.39
N PHE A 50 5.64 -7.82 6.05
CA PHE A 50 4.91 -9.08 6.09
C PHE A 50 4.60 -9.51 4.66
N PRO A 51 5.61 -9.97 3.89
CA PRO A 51 5.32 -10.71 2.68
C PRO A 51 4.52 -11.92 3.12
N GLU A 52 3.24 -11.94 2.76
CA GLU A 52 2.28 -12.99 3.06
C GLU A 52 2.98 -14.35 3.11
N THR A 53 2.67 -15.09 4.18
CA THR A 53 2.83 -16.52 4.50
C THR A 53 2.82 -17.50 3.31
N GLY A 54 3.62 -17.22 2.30
CA GLY A 54 3.62 -17.82 0.96
C GLY A 54 4.84 -18.70 0.73
N LYS A 55 5.52 -19.13 1.80
CA LYS A 55 6.15 -20.44 1.83
C LYS A 55 5.14 -21.51 2.25
N VAL A 56 3.89 -21.45 1.78
CA VAL A 56 3.20 -22.72 1.53
C VAL A 56 3.96 -23.30 0.34
N LYS A 57 4.95 -24.13 0.69
CA LYS A 57 5.62 -25.06 -0.19
C LYS A 57 4.54 -25.76 -1.02
N ALA A 58 4.24 -25.27 -2.21
CA ALA A 58 3.83 -26.14 -3.30
C ALA A 58 5.10 -26.87 -3.81
N SER A 59 5.81 -27.51 -2.88
CA SER A 59 6.69 -28.62 -3.17
C SER A 59 5.76 -29.83 -3.24
N SER A 60 4.97 -29.93 -4.30
CA SER A 60 4.47 -31.22 -4.74
C SER A 60 5.01 -31.44 -6.14
N LYS A 61 6.28 -31.81 -6.14
CA LYS A 61 6.95 -32.52 -7.23
C LYS A 61 6.08 -33.71 -7.63
N ASN A 62 5.60 -33.72 -8.86
CA ASN A 62 5.53 -34.92 -9.69
C ASN A 62 5.40 -34.50 -11.16
#